data_AF-A0A1Q8LG66-F1
#
_entry.id   AF-A0A1Q8LG66-F1
#
_cell.length_a   1.000
_cell.length_b   1.000
_cell.length_c   1.000
_cell.angle_alpha   90.00
_cell.angle_beta   90.00
_cell.angle_gamma   90.00
#
_symmetry.space_group_name_H-M   'P 1'
#
loop_
_entity.id
_entity.type
_entity.pdbx_description
1 polymer ?
#
loop_
_entity_poly.entity_id
_entity_poly.type
_entity_poly.pdbx_seq_one_letter_code
_entity_poly.pdbx_strand_id
1 'polypeptide(L)'
;MFHADGTMLQSNPDGGNLQQSDSIGMGTWFLKADDEVIGAFVECSANRRTGGSLGFTEVRFQIVVDSQQFEGQARSYSHGQRTESGATTLRGQRLGLTW
;
A
#
# COMPACT_ATOMS: atom_id res chain seq x y z
N MET A 1 -2.67 -7.53 2.22
CA MET A 1 -2.70 -8.42 3.39
C MET A 1 -1.68 -7.91 4.39
N PHE A 2 -2.11 -7.74 5.63
CA PHE A 2 -1.26 -7.39 6.77
C PHE A 2 -1.08 -8.67 7.59
N HIS A 3 0.16 -9.12 7.76
CA HIS A 3 0.51 -10.33 8.49
C HIS A 3 0.85 -10.00 9.94
N ALA A 4 0.53 -10.90 10.87
CA ALA A 4 0.74 -10.70 12.31
C ALA A 4 2.23 -10.55 12.73
N ASP A 5 3.16 -10.93 11.85
CA ASP A 5 4.61 -10.76 12.04
C ASP A 5 5.11 -9.35 11.67
N GLY A 6 4.20 -8.43 11.33
CA GLY A 6 4.54 -7.07 10.92
C GLY A 6 4.92 -6.94 9.45
N THR A 7 4.74 -7.98 8.63
CA THR A 7 4.92 -7.89 7.18
C THR A 7 3.62 -7.54 6.46
N MET A 8 3.74 -6.93 5.28
CA MET A 8 2.64 -6.56 4.41
C MET A 8 2.91 -7.07 3.00
N LEU A 9 1.87 -7.64 2.37
CA LEU A 9 1.87 -8.03 0.97
C LEU A 9 0.58 -7.56 0.30
N GLN A 10 0.70 -6.83 -0.80
CA GLN A 10 -0.38 -6.60 -1.75
C GLN A 10 0.04 -7.18 -3.09
N SER A 11 -0.87 -7.85 -3.77
CA SER A 11 -0.68 -8.35 -5.12
C SER A 11 -1.96 -8.14 -5.87
N ASN A 12 -1.86 -7.57 -7.07
CA ASN A 12 -2.97 -7.54 -7.99
C ASN A 12 -3.03 -8.85 -8.79
N PRO A 13 -4.22 -9.32 -9.18
CA PRO A 13 -4.37 -10.55 -9.96
C PRO A 13 -3.75 -10.43 -11.36
N ASP A 14 -3.27 -11.56 -11.88
CA ASP A 14 -2.77 -11.69 -13.24
C ASP A 14 -3.93 -11.59 -14.23
N GLY A 15 -4.18 -10.37 -14.73
CA GLY A 15 -5.33 -10.05 -15.60
C GLY A 15 -5.99 -8.70 -15.31
N GLY A 16 -5.44 -7.90 -14.38
CA GLY A 16 -5.88 -6.53 -14.13
C GLY A 16 -5.61 -5.56 -15.30
N ASN A 17 -5.78 -4.26 -15.04
CA ASN A 17 -5.48 -3.21 -16.01
C ASN A 17 -3.99 -3.19 -16.37
N LEU A 18 -3.65 -3.71 -17.55
CA LEU A 18 -2.30 -3.77 -18.14
C LEU A 18 -1.55 -2.43 -18.22
N GLN A 19 -2.22 -1.30 -17.99
CA GLN A 19 -1.60 0.02 -18.01
C GLN A 19 -1.20 0.55 -16.62
N GLN A 20 -1.87 0.12 -15.55
CA GLN A 20 -1.77 0.79 -14.24
C GLN A 20 -1.90 -0.12 -13.01
N SER A 21 -2.31 -1.39 -13.17
CA SER A 21 -2.73 -2.25 -12.04
C SER A 21 -1.85 -3.48 -11.87
N ASP A 22 -0.78 -3.64 -12.64
CA ASP A 22 0.14 -4.77 -12.49
C ASP A 22 1.23 -4.41 -11.47
N SER A 23 0.84 -4.41 -10.18
CA SER A 23 1.73 -4.08 -9.07
C SER A 23 1.79 -5.15 -7.99
N ILE A 24 2.97 -5.25 -7.39
CA ILE A 24 3.19 -5.98 -6.14
C ILE A 24 3.72 -5.00 -5.10
N GLY A 25 3.07 -4.97 -3.95
CA GLY A 25 3.43 -4.18 -2.79
C GLY A 25 4.00 -5.06 -1.69
N MET A 26 5.21 -4.77 -1.21
CA MET A 26 5.81 -5.47 -0.07
C MET A 26 6.33 -4.48 0.94
N GLY A 27 6.10 -4.76 2.22
CA GLY A 27 6.45 -3.80 3.25
C GLY A 27 6.38 -4.34 4.65
N THR A 28 6.51 -3.42 5.59
CA THR A 28 6.41 -3.68 7.03
C THR A 28 5.44 -2.70 7.67
N TRP A 29 4.81 -3.16 8.73
CA TRP A 29 3.92 -2.37 9.56
C TRP A 29 4.11 -2.74 11.02
N PHE A 30 3.74 -1.83 11.91
CA PHE A 30 3.67 -2.10 13.34
C PHE A 30 2.56 -1.29 13.98
N LEU A 31 2.00 -1.84 15.05
CA LEU A 31 1.03 -1.19 15.91
C LEU A 31 1.77 -0.36 16.98
N LYS A 32 1.32 0.87 17.19
CA LYS A 32 1.72 1.75 18.29
C LYS A 32 0.67 1.74 19.40
N ALA A 33 0.84 2.60 20.40
CA ALA A 33 -0.23 2.90 21.35
C ALA A 33 -1.46 3.49 20.63
N ASP A 34 -2.62 3.42 21.28
CA ASP A 34 -3.87 4.08 20.86
C ASP A 34 -4.35 3.71 19.45
N ASP A 35 -4.21 2.43 19.07
CA ASP A 35 -4.65 1.86 17.78
C ASP A 35 -4.05 2.55 16.53
N GLU A 36 -2.93 3.25 16.71
CA GLU A 36 -2.17 3.85 15.62
C GLU A 36 -1.32 2.76 14.92
N VAL A 37 -1.45 2.67 13.61
CA VAL A 37 -0.64 1.80 12.75
C VAL A 37 0.28 2.66 11.90
N ILE A 38 1.57 2.35 11.94
CA ILE A 38 2.56 2.91 11.02
C ILE A 38 3.07 1.80 10.11
N GLY A 39 3.22 2.12 8.84
CA GLY A 39 3.89 1.22 7.93
C GLY A 39 4.43 1.91 6.69
N ALA A 40 5.21 1.13 5.97
CA ALA A 40 5.68 1.48 4.66
C ALA A 40 5.72 0.24 3.78
N PHE A 41 5.40 0.40 2.51
CA PHE A 41 5.56 -0.64 1.51
C PHE A 41 6.10 -0.06 0.22
N VAL A 42 6.86 -0.86 -0.51
CA VAL A 42 7.30 -0.53 -1.85
C VAL A 42 6.38 -1.24 -2.82
N GLU A 43 5.73 -0.46 -3.67
CA GLU A 43 5.01 -0.95 -4.83
C GLU A 43 5.96 -0.98 -6.04
N CYS A 44 6.12 -2.16 -6.65
CA CYS A 44 6.78 -2.32 -7.93
C CYS A 44 5.72 -2.44 -9.02
N SER A 45 5.74 -1.53 -10.00
CA SER A 45 4.89 -1.62 -11.18
C SER A 45 5.61 -2.41 -12.27
N ALA A 46 4.94 -3.37 -12.89
CA ALA A 46 5.48 -4.20 -13.96
C ALA A 46 4.91 -3.82 -15.33
N ASN A 47 5.75 -3.89 -16.36
CA ASN A 47 5.33 -3.90 -17.76
C ASN A 47 5.20 -5.35 -18.22
N ARG A 48 3.98 -5.90 -18.20
CA ARG A 48 3.76 -7.29 -18.60
C ARG A 48 3.81 -7.55 -20.11
N ARG A 49 3.87 -6.50 -20.94
CA ARG A 49 4.14 -6.67 -22.38
C ARG A 49 5.61 -6.99 -22.63
N THR A 50 6.52 -6.40 -21.84
CA THR A 50 7.96 -6.54 -22.03
C THR A 50 8.64 -7.38 -20.95
N GLY A 51 7.95 -7.70 -19.85
CA GLY A 51 8.51 -8.37 -18.68
C GLY A 51 9.39 -7.47 -17.80
N GLY A 52 9.49 -6.17 -18.11
CA GLY A 52 10.32 -5.21 -17.38
C GLY A 52 9.59 -4.56 -16.18
N SER A 53 10.33 -3.89 -15.30
CA SER A 53 9.75 -3.00 -14.28
C SER A 53 9.52 -1.60 -14.87
N LEU A 54 8.40 -0.96 -14.51
CA LEU A 54 8.07 0.44 -14.82
C LEU A 54 8.56 1.40 -13.73
N GLY A 55 8.93 0.88 -12.56
CA GLY A 55 9.46 1.67 -11.45
C GLY A 55 9.00 1.16 -10.09
N PHE A 56 9.53 1.85 -9.07
CA PHE A 56 9.23 1.60 -7.66
C PHE A 56 8.67 2.88 -7.03
N THR A 57 7.61 2.70 -6.25
CA THR A 57 7.02 3.76 -5.43
C THR A 57 6.98 3.28 -3.99
N GLU A 58 7.66 3.97 -3.09
CA GLU A 58 7.52 3.73 -1.66
C GLU A 58 6.30 4.49 -1.16
N VAL A 59 5.40 3.82 -0.45
CA VAL A 59 4.23 4.42 0.20
C VAL A 59 4.40 4.28 1.70
N ARG A 60 4.38 5.40 2.41
CA ARG A 60 4.42 5.48 3.87
C ARG A 60 3.07 5.94 4.38
N PHE A 61 2.58 5.31 5.43
CA PHE A 61 1.29 5.64 6.02
C PHE A 61 1.33 5.61 7.54
N GLN A 62 0.46 6.43 8.12
CA GLN A 62 0.14 6.48 9.54
C GLN A 62 -1.37 6.61 9.63
N ILE A 63 -2.02 5.59 10.20
CA ILE A 63 -3.48 5.52 10.31
C ILE A 63 -3.87 5.19 11.73
N VAL A 64 -5.04 5.64 12.15
CA VAL A 64 -5.72 5.14 13.34
C VAL A 64 -6.79 4.17 12.85
N VAL A 65 -6.80 2.98 13.43
CA VAL A 65 -7.79 1.95 13.12
C VAL A 65 -8.80 1.91 14.25
N ASP A 66 -10.08 2.05 13.94
CA ASP A 66 -11.14 1.67 14.85
C ASP A 66 -11.78 0.35 14.37
N SER A 67 -12.73 -0.16 15.15
CA SER A 67 -13.37 -1.46 14.90
C SER A 67 -13.88 -1.69 13.46
N GLN A 68 -14.28 -0.64 12.73
CA GLN A 68 -14.89 -0.76 11.41
C GLN A 68 -14.29 0.16 10.35
N GLN A 69 -13.41 1.09 10.70
CA GLN A 69 -12.83 2.03 9.75
C GLN A 69 -11.41 2.39 10.14
N PHE A 70 -10.69 3.00 9.20
CA PHE A 70 -9.44 3.66 9.48
C PHE A 70 -9.39 5.02 8.80
N GLU A 71 -8.66 5.95 9.41
CA GLU A 71 -8.31 7.22 8.82
C GLU A 71 -6.88 7.59 9.18
N GLY A 72 -6.19 8.31 8.28
CA GLY A 72 -4.89 8.87 8.55
C GLY A 72 -4.29 9.54 7.35
N GLN A 73 -2.97 9.51 7.27
CA GLN A 73 -2.20 10.18 6.23
C GLN A 73 -1.28 9.20 5.53
N ALA A 74 -1.09 9.42 4.24
CA ALA A 74 -0.11 8.71 3.43
C ALA A 74 0.72 9.67 2.58
N ARG A 75 1.95 9.25 2.26
CA ARG A 75 2.83 9.89 1.29
C ARG A 75 3.44 8.83 0.39
N SER A 76 3.81 9.24 -0.81
CA SER A 76 4.50 8.38 -1.76
C SER A 76 5.81 9.02 -2.20
N TYR A 77 6.83 8.20 -2.43
CA TYR A 77 8.09 8.57 -3.05
C TYR A 77 8.32 7.74 -4.30
N SER A 78 8.35 8.40 -5.47
CA SER A 78 8.70 7.74 -6.72
C SER A 78 10.21 7.68 -6.86
N HIS A 79 10.79 6.48 -6.86
CA HIS A 79 12.24 6.31 -7.00
C HIS A 79 12.75 6.74 -8.38
N GLY A 80 11.97 6.48 -9.44
CA GLY A 80 12.35 6.84 -10.81
C GLY A 80 12.36 8.36 -11.02
N GLN A 81 11.34 9.06 -10.52
CA GLN A 81 11.24 10.53 -10.64
C GLN A 81 11.93 11.27 -9.49
N ARG A 82 12.40 10.54 -8.47
CA ARG A 82 12.99 11.07 -7.22
C ARG A 82 12.14 12.17 -6.59
N THR A 83 10.82 12.00 -6.63
CA THR A 83 9.84 12.99 -6.20
C THR A 83 8.97 12.43 -5.09
N GLU A 84 8.72 13.22 -4.05
CA GLU A 84 7.78 12.92 -2.98
C GLU A 84 6.44 13.62 -3.24
N SER A 85 5.34 12.92 -2.98
CA SER A 85 4.01 13.53 -3.01
C SER A 85 3.76 14.38 -1.77
N GLY A 86 2.79 15.30 -1.85
CA GLY A 86 2.18 15.85 -0.65
C GLY A 86 1.56 14.75 0.23
N ALA A 87 1.32 15.06 1.51
CA ALA A 87 0.48 14.22 2.36
C ALA A 87 -0.94 14.20 1.81
N THR A 88 -1.54 13.02 1.78
CA THR A 88 -2.95 12.84 1.42
C THR A 88 -3.67 12.05 2.49
N THR A 89 -4.96 12.34 2.67
CA THR A 89 -5.81 11.59 3.59
C THR A 89 -6.05 10.19 3.06
N LEU A 90 -5.81 9.20 3.90
CA LEU A 90 -6.08 7.79 3.64
C LEU A 90 -7.26 7.35 4.52
N ARG A 91 -8.28 6.74 3.91
CA ARG A 91 -9.49 6.26 4.60
C ARG A 91 -9.87 4.88 4.12
N GLY A 92 -10.50 4.11 4.98
CA GLY A 92 -11.10 2.84 4.60
C GLY A 92 -12.11 2.37 5.61
N GLN A 93 -12.92 1.42 5.18
CA GLN A 93 -13.96 0.80 5.98
C GLN A 93 -13.87 -0.71 5.81
N ARG A 94 -14.20 -1.43 6.88
CA ARG A 94 -14.33 -2.88 6.86
C ARG A 94 -15.46 -3.23 5.92
N LEU A 95 -15.14 -4.00 4.88
CA LEU A 95 -16.18 -4.61 4.06
C LEU A 95 -16.73 -5.80 4.85
N GLY A 96 -18.02 -5.77 5.18
CA GLY A 96 -18.71 -6.89 5.79
C GLY A 96 -18.73 -8.05 4.81
N LEU A 97 -17.88 -9.05 5.03
CA LEU A 97 -17.94 -10.30 4.29
C LEU A 97 -18.91 -11.23 5.04
N THR A 98 -20.15 -11.33 4.57
CA THR A 98 -21.00 -12.49 4.84
C THR A 98 -20.41 -13.67 4.07
N TRP A 99 -19.82 -14.62 4.79
CA TRP A 99 -19.40 -15.91 4.26
C TRP A 99 -20.58 -16.87 4.15
#